data_AF-A0AAV1U4J9-F1
#
_entry.id   AF-A0AAV1U4J9-F1
#
_cell.length_a   1.000
_cell.length_b   1.000
_cell.length_c   1.000
_cell.angle_alpha   90.00
_cell.angle_beta   90.00
_cell.angle_gamma   90.00
#
_symmetry.space_group_name_H-M   'P 1'
#
loop_
_entity.id
_entity.type
_entity.pdbx_description
1 polymer ?
#
loop_
_entity_poly.entity_id
_entity_poly.type
_entity_poly.pdbx_seq_one_letter_code
_entity_poly.pdbx_strand_id
1 'polypeptide(L)' 'MGANVAKPAEPLDPCADAMKAYVKCVEAKTAESGGLRDGEECEKESEAYRECRRKAKELKAAVKK' A
#
# COMPACT_ATOMS: atom_id res chain seq x y z
N MET A 1 17.52 5.62 -12.53
CA MET A 1 16.86 5.03 -11.36
C MET A 1 15.39 5.41 -11.38
N GLY A 2 14.52 4.50 -11.79
CA GLY A 2 13.08 4.75 -11.94
C GLY A 2 12.31 4.10 -10.81
N ALA A 3 11.52 4.89 -10.09
CA ALA A 3 10.21 4.53 -9.56
C ALA A 3 9.56 5.81 -9.03
N ASN A 4 8.67 6.35 -9.86
CA ASN A 4 7.84 7.50 -9.58
C ASN A 4 6.88 7.13 -8.42
N VAL A 5 7.14 7.60 -7.20
CA VAL A 5 6.14 7.58 -6.11
C VAL A 5 5.76 9.02 -5.82
N ALA A 6 5.09 9.64 -6.79
CA ALA A 6 4.41 10.90 -6.62
C ALA A 6 2.90 10.63 -6.46
N LYS A 7 2.46 10.58 -5.19
CA LYS A 7 1.35 11.36 -4.54
C LYS A 7 -0.03 11.49 -5.25
N PRO A 8 -1.11 11.88 -4.55
CA PRO A 8 -1.82 11.35 -3.36
C PRO A 8 -3.32 11.05 -3.64
N ALA A 9 -3.98 10.39 -2.67
CA ALA A 9 -5.40 10.58 -2.30
C ALA A 9 -6.45 10.79 -3.42
N GLU A 10 -7.03 9.70 -3.91
CA GLU A 10 -8.42 9.71 -4.40
C GLU A 10 -9.31 9.13 -3.28
N PRO A 11 -10.35 9.87 -2.83
CA PRO A 11 -11.27 9.38 -1.80
C PRO A 11 -12.16 8.30 -2.42
N LEU A 12 -12.02 7.05 -1.97
CA LEU A 12 -12.89 5.86 -2.18
C LEU A 12 -12.12 4.58 -2.54
N ASP A 13 -10.78 4.55 -2.50
CA ASP A 13 -10.09 3.26 -2.60
C ASP A 13 -10.28 2.52 -1.25
N PRO A 14 -10.99 1.38 -1.21
CA PRO A 14 -11.22 0.63 0.04
C PRO A 14 -9.92 0.12 0.67
N CYS A 15 -8.82 0.23 -0.08
CA CYS A 15 -7.48 -0.17 0.31
C CYS A 15 -6.63 1.00 0.80
N ALA A 16 -7.16 2.23 0.83
CA ALA A 16 -6.44 3.41 1.29
C ALA A 16 -5.98 3.29 2.76
N ASP A 17 -6.72 2.57 3.59
CA ASP A 17 -6.35 2.31 5.00
C ASP A 17 -5.12 1.40 5.09
N ALA A 18 -5.11 0.30 4.33
CA ALA A 18 -3.96 -0.60 4.22
C ALA A 18 -2.72 0.11 3.63
N MET A 19 -2.92 1.00 2.66
CA MET A 19 -1.84 1.84 2.11
C MET A 19 -1.28 2.80 3.17
N LYS A 20 -2.15 3.43 3.97
CA LYS A 20 -1.73 4.31 5.07
C LYS A 20 -0.94 3.55 6.14
N ALA A 21 -1.36 2.33 6.46
CA ALA A 21 -0.66 1.46 7.40
C ALA A 21 0.75 1.12 6.88
N TYR A 22 0.86 0.72 5.61
CA TYR A 22 2.15 0.47 4.96
C TYR A 22 3.07 1.71 5.00
N VAL A 23 2.56 2.87 4.60
CA VAL A 23 3.35 4.13 4.61
C VAL A 23 3.80 4.48 6.02
N LYS A 24 2.92 4.37 7.03
CA LYS A 24 3.30 4.58 8.44
C LYS A 24 4.39 3.63 8.91
N CYS A 25 4.29 2.36 8.56
CA CYS A 25 5.33 1.38 8.88
C CYS A 25 6.65 1.78 8.23
N VAL A 26 6.65 2.12 6.93
CA VAL A 26 7.85 2.55 6.21
C VAL A 26 8.46 3.80 6.84
N GLU A 27 7.65 4.81 7.16
CA GLU A 27 8.11 6.05 7.78
C GLU A 27 8.69 5.80 9.18
N ALA A 28 8.03 4.99 10.01
CA ALA A 28 8.51 4.62 11.33
C ALA A 28 9.86 3.88 11.25
N LYS A 29 9.95 2.86 10.39
CA LYS A 29 11.20 2.08 10.21
C LYS A 29 12.31 2.90 9.56
N THR A 30 11.97 3.83 8.69
CA THR A 30 12.94 4.77 8.11
C THR A 30 13.48 5.72 9.18
N ALA A 31 12.62 6.18 10.10
CA ALA A 31 13.03 7.02 11.21
C ALA A 31 13.82 6.27 12.30
N GLU A 32 13.47 5.01 12.60
CA GLU A 32 14.11 4.20 13.64
C GLU A 32 15.42 3.51 13.18
N SER A 33 15.40 2.88 12.01
CA SER A 33 16.53 2.05 11.50
C SER A 33 17.38 2.76 10.43
N GLY A 34 17.04 3.99 10.06
CA GLY A 34 17.70 4.72 8.97
C GLY A 34 17.30 4.25 7.57
N GLY A 35 16.24 3.45 7.46
CA GLY A 35 15.70 2.93 6.20
C GLY A 35 15.21 1.48 6.33
N LEU A 36 14.28 1.09 5.45
CA LEU A 36 13.86 -0.31 5.29
C LEU A 36 15.04 -1.11 4.71
N ARG A 37 15.71 -1.93 5.54
CA ARG A 37 16.89 -2.69 5.11
C ARG A 37 16.56 -3.88 4.21
N ASP A 38 15.43 -4.55 4.43
CA ASP A 38 15.16 -5.85 3.79
C ASP A 38 13.78 -5.98 3.13
N GLY A 39 13.00 -4.90 3.01
CA GLY A 39 11.67 -4.97 2.39
C GLY A 39 10.60 -5.72 3.21
N GLU A 40 11.01 -6.51 4.21
CA GLU A 40 10.17 -7.45 4.96
C GLU A 40 9.36 -6.79 6.08
N GLU A 41 9.87 -5.72 6.71
CA GLU A 41 9.24 -5.13 7.92
C GLU A 41 7.82 -4.59 7.69
N CYS A 42 7.51 -4.19 6.45
CA CYS A 42 6.18 -3.73 6.06
C CYS A 42 5.60 -4.56 4.92
N GLU A 43 6.16 -5.73 4.62
CA GLU A 43 5.67 -6.64 3.57
C GLU A 43 4.23 -7.04 3.85
N LYS A 44 3.90 -7.33 5.11
CA LYS A 44 2.56 -7.71 5.56
C LYS A 44 1.50 -6.64 5.24
N GLU A 45 1.78 -5.37 5.51
CA GLU A 45 0.88 -4.27 5.14
C GLU A 45 0.84 -4.05 3.61
N SER A 46 1.95 -4.26 2.92
CA SER A 46 2.02 -4.19 1.45
C SER A 46 1.21 -5.30 0.78
N GLU A 47 1.26 -6.53 1.30
CA GLU A 47 0.46 -7.66 0.84
C GLU A 47 -1.02 -7.41 1.11
N ALA A 48 -1.38 -6.92 2.29
CA ALA A 48 -2.76 -6.54 2.60
C ALA A 48 -3.30 -5.49 1.60
N TYR A 49 -2.48 -4.49 1.26
CA TYR A 49 -2.82 -3.49 0.25
C TYR A 49 -2.99 -4.10 -1.15
N ARG A 50 -2.06 -4.97 -1.58
CA ARG A 50 -2.15 -5.67 -2.88
C ARG A 50 -3.36 -6.59 -2.97
N GLU A 51 -3.64 -7.34 -1.91
CA GLU A 51 -4.77 -8.27 -1.85
C GLU A 51 -6.10 -7.51 -1.88
N CYS A 52 -6.21 -6.43 -1.10
CA CYS A 52 -7.36 -5.54 -1.14
C CYS A 52 -7.56 -4.99 -2.55
N ARG A 53 -6.50 -4.52 -3.22
CA ARG A 53 -6.59 -4.02 -4.61
C ARG A 53 -7.00 -5.09 -5.60
N ARG A 54 -6.60 -6.35 -5.39
CA ARG A 54 -7.01 -7.50 -6.21
C ARG A 54 -8.50 -7.74 -6.06
N LYS A 55 -8.99 -7.85 -4.82
CA LYS A 55 -10.41 -8.00 -4.49
C LYS A 55 -11.25 -6.82 -4.98
N ALA A 56 -10.78 -5.58 -4.80
CA ALA A 56 -11.47 -4.39 -5.28
C ALA A 56 -11.56 -4.35 -6.81
N LYS A 57 -10.52 -4.79 -7.54
CA LYS A 57 -10.58 -4.96 -8.99
C LYS A 57 -11.60 -6.02 -9.40
N GLU A 58 -11.64 -7.16 -8.72
CA GLU A 58 -12.60 -8.24 -9.02
C GLU A 58 -14.04 -7.80 -8.74
N LEU A 59 -14.29 -7.15 -7.61
CA LEU A 59 -15.60 -6.59 -7.27
C LEU A 59 -16.03 -5.52 -8.28
N LYS A 60 -15.13 -4.62 -8.68
CA LYS A 60 -15.42 -3.58 -9.69
C LYS A 60 -15.67 -4.18 -11.07
N ALA A 61 -15.00 -5.28 -11.41
CA ALA A 61 -15.24 -6.02 -12.65
C ALA A 61 -16.58 -6.79 -12.62
N ALA A 62 -16.98 -7.31 -11.45
CA ALA A 62 -18.26 -7.99 -11.25
C ALA A 62 -19.45 -7.02 -11.25
N VAL A 63 -19.30 -5.81 -10.70
CA VAL A 63 -20.34 -4.76 -10.68
C VAL A 63 -20.57 -4.12 -12.06
N LYS A 64 -19.62 -4.27 -13.00
CA LYS A 64 -19.72 -3.72 -14.36
C LYS A 64 -20.40 -4.65 -15.37
N LYS A 65 -20.94 -5.80 -14.93
CA LYS A 65 -21.79 -6.70 -15.74
C LYS A 65 -23.25 -6.41 -15.45
#